data_AF-A0A939FHP9-F1
#
_entry.id   AF-A0A939FHP9-F1
#
_cell.length_a   1.000
_cell.length_b   1.000
_cell.length_c   1.000
_cell.angle_alpha   90.00
_cell.angle_beta   90.00
_cell.angle_gamma   90.00
#
_symmetry.space_group_name_H-M   'P 1'
#
loop_
_entity.id
_entity.type
_entity.pdbx_description
1 polymer ?
#
loop_
_entity_poly.entity_id
_entity_poly.type
_entity_poly.pdbx_seq_one_letter_code
_entity_poly.pdbx_strand_id
1 'polypeptide(L)'
;VGDLGEMKQSLPAFMIPNIPFNFETLAIIFPTAFALSIVGLLESLLTSSIVDDMTDTESDKNRESRGQGIANIVAGFFGGMAGCAMIGQSVINVKSGGRGRLST
;
A
#
# COMPACT_ATOMS: atom_id res chain seq x y z
N VAL A 1 10.70 14.93 16.67
CA VAL A 1 10.24 14.45 15.34
C VAL A 1 10.64 15.39 14.21
N GLY A 2 10.61 16.72 14.39
CA GLY A 2 11.01 17.67 13.33
C GLY A 2 12.49 17.69 12.91
N ASP A 3 13.36 16.94 13.59
CA ASP A 3 14.80 16.85 13.32
C ASP A 3 15.21 15.55 12.59
N LEU A 4 14.23 14.70 12.26
CA LEU A 4 14.46 13.38 11.63
C LEU A 4 14.33 13.42 10.09
N GLY A 5 13.99 14.58 9.53
CA GLY A 5 13.82 14.78 8.09
C GLY A 5 12.97 16.00 7.77
N GLU A 6 13.05 16.47 6.52
CA GLU A 6 12.25 17.59 6.04
C GLU A 6 10.80 17.15 5.79
N MET A 7 9.85 17.78 6.49
CA MET A 7 8.43 17.65 6.16
C MET A 7 8.06 18.70 5.11
N LYS A 8 7.90 18.25 3.86
CA LYS A 8 7.39 19.11 2.78
C LYS A 8 5.91 19.39 2.98
N GLN A 9 5.52 20.66 2.87
CA GLN A 9 4.12 21.12 2.96
C GLN A 9 3.43 21.30 1.58
N SER A 10 3.99 20.72 0.52
CA SER A 10 3.43 20.76 -0.84
C SER A 10 2.83 19.42 -1.24
N LEU A 11 1.92 19.42 -2.23
CA LEU A 11 1.46 18.17 -2.84
C LEU A 11 2.65 17.39 -3.45
N PRO A 12 2.63 16.04 -3.41
CA PRO A 12 3.64 15.25 -4.07
C PRO A 12 3.56 15.49 -5.59
N ALA A 13 4.71 15.75 -6.20
CA ALA A 13 4.82 15.95 -7.64
C ALA A 13 5.12 14.62 -8.33
N PHE A 14 4.63 14.45 -9.55
CA PHE A 14 5.01 13.33 -10.39
C PHE A 14 6.52 13.41 -10.70
N MET A 15 7.25 12.35 -10.40
CA MET A 15 8.68 12.22 -10.60
C MET A 15 8.99 10.84 -11.17
N ILE A 16 9.81 10.81 -12.22
CA ILE A 16 10.40 9.57 -12.70
C ILE A 16 11.62 9.30 -11.82
N PRO A 17 11.75 8.10 -11.21
CA PRO A 17 12.92 7.75 -10.40
C PRO A 17 14.21 8.00 -11.17
N ASN A 18 15.09 8.84 -10.62
CA ASN A 18 16.38 9.15 -11.21
C ASN A 18 17.40 8.05 -10.90
N ILE A 19 17.16 6.86 -11.43
CA ILE A 19 17.99 5.66 -11.31
C ILE A 19 18.25 5.07 -12.70
N PRO A 20 19.38 4.38 -12.91
CA PRO A 20 19.63 3.73 -14.18
C PRO A 20 18.63 2.60 -14.42
N PHE A 21 17.86 2.70 -15.51
CA PHE A 21 16.92 1.66 -15.94
C PHE A 21 17.66 0.52 -16.66
N ASN A 22 18.43 -0.26 -15.91
CA ASN A 22 19.22 -1.39 -16.41
C ASN A 22 18.92 -2.68 -15.63
N PHE A 23 19.38 -3.81 -16.17
CA PHE A 23 19.20 -5.13 -15.54
C PHE A 23 19.91 -5.25 -14.19
N GLU A 24 21.00 -4.51 -13.98
CA GLU A 24 21.72 -4.50 -12.72
C GLU A 24 20.88 -3.89 -11.60
N THR A 25 20.27 -2.73 -11.84
CA THR A 25 19.36 -2.09 -10.88
C THR A 25 18.15 -2.97 -10.60
N LEU A 26 17.60 -3.61 -11.65
CA LEU A 26 16.51 -4.56 -11.47
C LEU A 26 16.94 -5.74 -10.59
N ALA A 27 18.12 -6.33 -10.81
CA ALA A 27 18.63 -7.44 -10.00
C ALA A 27 18.86 -7.05 -8.53
N ILE A 28 19.23 -5.79 -8.26
CA ILE A 28 19.41 -5.27 -6.90
C ILE A 28 18.06 -5.09 -6.18
N ILE A 29 17.06 -4.49 -6.84
CA ILE A 29 15.78 -4.19 -6.20
C ILE A 29 14.79 -5.36 -6.25
N PHE A 30 14.95 -6.31 -7.16
CA PHE A 30 13.99 -7.39 -7.38
C PHE A 30 13.77 -8.28 -6.15
N PRO A 31 14.80 -8.74 -5.41
CA PRO A 31 14.60 -9.58 -4.23
C PRO A 31 13.78 -8.88 -3.14
N THR A 32 14.06 -7.59 -2.90
CA THR A 32 13.37 -6.81 -1.88
C THR A 32 11.96 -6.44 -2.33
N ALA A 33 11.78 -6.04 -3.59
CA ALA A 33 10.46 -5.76 -4.16
C ALA A 33 9.57 -7.02 -4.15
N PHE A 34 10.12 -8.18 -4.49
CA PHE A 34 9.42 -9.45 -4.44
C PHE A 34 8.98 -9.81 -3.02
N ALA A 35 9.90 -9.75 -2.05
CA ALA A 35 9.57 -9.99 -0.64
C ALA A 35 8.49 -9.03 -0.13
N LEU A 36 8.62 -7.73 -0.40
CA LEU A 36 7.62 -6.73 0.00
C LEU A 36 6.26 -6.94 -0.67
N SER A 37 6.23 -7.37 -1.94
CA SER A 37 4.97 -7.69 -2.61
C SER A 37 4.25 -8.86 -1.93
N ILE A 38 4.97 -9.91 -1.53
CA ILE A 38 4.38 -11.06 -0.82
C ILE A 38 3.84 -10.60 0.54
N VAL A 39 4.64 -9.88 1.32
CA VAL A 39 4.22 -9.37 2.64
C VAL A 39 2.99 -8.47 2.50
N GLY A 40 3.02 -7.55 1.53
CA GLY A 40 1.92 -6.63 1.28
C GLY A 40 0.63 -7.35 0.88
N LEU A 41 0.72 -8.40 0.05
CA LEU A 41 -0.43 -9.22 -0.33
C LEU A 41 -0.97 -10.01 0.86
N LEU A 42 -0.09 -10.64 1.67
CA LEU A 42 -0.51 -11.37 2.86
C LEU A 42 -1.28 -10.46 3.83
N GLU A 43 -0.74 -9.28 4.14
CA GLU A 43 -1.40 -8.30 5.01
C GLU A 43 -2.75 -7.85 4.45
N SER A 44 -2.83 -7.57 3.14
CA SER A 44 -4.08 -7.16 2.51
C SER A 44 -5.14 -8.27 2.49
N LEU A 45 -4.75 -9.51 2.23
CA LEU A 45 -5.65 -10.66 2.25
C LEU A 45 -6.16 -10.97 3.67
N LEU A 46 -5.27 -10.94 4.66
CA LEU A 46 -5.65 -11.13 6.07
C LEU A 46 -6.57 -10.00 6.55
N THR A 47 -6.24 -8.76 6.22
CA THR A 47 -7.06 -7.60 6.58
C THR A 47 -8.46 -7.69 5.94
N SER A 48 -8.51 -8.04 4.65
CA SER A 48 -9.78 -8.18 3.92
C SER A 48 -10.66 -9.28 4.52
N SER A 49 -10.08 -10.44 4.87
CA SER A 49 -10.85 -11.51 5.53
C SER A 49 -11.38 -11.08 6.90
N ILE A 50 -10.59 -10.34 7.70
CA ILE A 50 -11.06 -9.82 8.99
C ILE A 50 -12.21 -8.82 8.80
N VAL A 51 -12.11 -7.93 7.82
CA VAL A 51 -13.17 -6.96 7.53
C VAL A 51 -14.42 -7.68 7.03
N ASP A 52 -14.28 -8.64 6.12
CA ASP A 52 -15.36 -9.50 5.61
C ASP A 52 -16.13 -10.16 6.75
N ASP A 53 -15.42 -10.77 7.70
CA ASP A 53 -16.00 -11.41 8.89
C ASP A 53 -16.71 -10.40 9.82
N MET A 54 -16.20 -9.16 9.92
CA MET A 54 -16.79 -8.11 10.75
C MET A 54 -18.02 -7.44 10.12
N THR A 55 -18.14 -7.49 8.79
CA THR A 55 -19.22 -6.83 8.04
C THR A 55 -20.22 -7.80 7.42
N ASP A 56 -20.02 -9.12 7.58
CA ASP A 56 -20.81 -10.18 6.96
C ASP A 56 -20.89 -10.02 5.43
N THR A 57 -19.77 -9.64 4.79
CA THR A 57 -19.68 -9.42 3.34
C THR A 57 -18.50 -10.17 2.73
N GLU A 58 -18.59 -10.54 1.45
CA GLU A 58 -17.44 -11.09 0.73
C GLU A 58 -16.72 -10.02 -0.11
N SER A 59 -15.40 -9.93 0.04
CA SER A 59 -14.52 -9.14 -0.84
C SER A 59 -13.94 -9.96 -2.01
N ASP A 60 -13.60 -9.29 -3.10
CA ASP A 60 -12.79 -9.87 -4.19
C ASP A 60 -11.30 -9.60 -3.94
N LYS A 61 -10.61 -10.66 -3.53
CA LYS A 61 -9.19 -10.66 -3.12
C LYS A 61 -8.25 -10.37 -4.30
N ASN A 62 -8.64 -10.74 -5.52
CA ASN A 62 -7.88 -10.44 -6.73
C ASN A 62 -8.00 -8.96 -7.10
N ARG A 63 -9.20 -8.39 -6.94
CA ARG A 63 -9.43 -6.96 -7.15
C ARG A 63 -8.63 -6.13 -6.15
N GLU A 64 -8.61 -6.54 -4.88
CA GLU A 64 -7.82 -5.90 -3.83
C GLU A 64 -6.32 -5.94 -4.15
N SER A 65 -5.79 -7.12 -4.50
CA SER A 65 -4.38 -7.31 -4.87
C SER A 65 -3.96 -6.42 -6.06
N ARG A 66 -4.82 -6.31 -7.09
CA ARG A 66 -4.58 -5.41 -8.23
C ARG A 66 -4.63 -3.95 -7.82
N GLY A 67 -5.58 -3.57 -6.97
CA GLY A 67 -5.70 -2.22 -6.42
C GLY A 67 -4.45 -1.80 -5.67
N GLN A 68 -3.95 -2.66 -4.77
CA GLN A 68 -2.72 -2.44 -4.00
C GLN A 68 -1.49 -2.33 -4.92
N GLY A 69 -1.38 -3.18 -5.94
CA GLY A 69 -0.29 -3.11 -6.91
C GLY A 69 -0.28 -1.77 -7.67
N ILE A 70 -1.44 -1.35 -8.18
CA ILE A 70 -1.58 -0.08 -8.89
C ILE A 70 -1.27 1.09 -7.96
N ALA A 71 -1.77 1.07 -6.72
CA ALA A 71 -1.52 2.11 -5.73
C ALA A 71 -0.01 2.25 -5.43
N ASN A 72 0.71 1.13 -5.27
CA ASN A 72 2.15 1.13 -5.03
C ASN A 72 2.96 1.62 -6.24
N ILE A 73 2.55 1.27 -7.47
CA ILE A 73 3.18 1.78 -8.69
C ILE A 73 3.04 3.31 -8.76
N VAL A 74 1.82 3.83 -8.57
CA VAL A 74 1.57 5.26 -8.58
C VAL A 74 2.34 5.93 -7.44
N ALA A 75 2.30 5.39 -6.23
CA ALA A 75 3.06 5.93 -5.10
C ALA A 75 4.55 6.05 -5.40
N GLY A 76 5.16 5.06 -6.05
CA GLY A 76 6.57 5.11 -6.47
C GLY A 76 6.89 6.29 -7.40
N PHE A 77 5.99 6.60 -8.34
CA PHE A 77 6.12 7.79 -9.22
C PHE A 77 5.88 9.13 -8.52
N PHE A 78 5.36 9.13 -7.30
CA PHE A 78 5.18 10.34 -6.49
C PHE A 78 6.17 10.42 -5.33
N GLY A 79 7.22 9.57 -5.35
CA GLY A 79 8.23 9.50 -4.29
C GLY A 79 7.72 8.91 -2.97
N GLY A 80 6.60 8.19 -3.01
CA GLY A 80 6.00 7.50 -1.87
C GLY A 80 6.72 6.21 -1.51
N MET A 81 6.53 5.77 -0.27
CA MET A 81 6.99 4.48 0.22
C MET A 81 6.03 3.35 -0.16
N ALA A 82 6.52 2.12 -0.16
CA ALA A 82 5.67 0.94 -0.34
C ALA A 82 4.63 0.83 0.79
N GLY A 83 3.38 0.57 0.43
CA GLY A 83 2.24 0.45 1.34
C GLY A 83 1.50 -0.89 1.22
N CYS A 84 0.74 -1.20 2.26
CA CYS A 84 -0.14 -2.35 2.35
C CYS A 84 -1.34 -2.04 3.24
N ALA A 85 -2.29 -2.98 3.33
CA ALA A 85 -3.40 -2.85 4.25
C ALA A 85 -2.91 -2.85 5.70
N MET A 86 -3.70 -2.25 6.59
CA MET A 86 -3.39 -2.19 8.01
C MET A 86 -4.56 -2.75 8.81
N ILE A 87 -4.36 -3.94 9.40
CA ILE A 87 -5.38 -4.65 10.18
C ILE A 87 -5.95 -3.75 11.28
N GLY A 88 -5.08 -3.17 12.12
CA GLY A 88 -5.49 -2.37 13.27
C GLY A 88 -6.36 -1.17 12.91
N GLN A 89 -5.96 -0.40 11.90
CA GLN A 89 -6.73 0.77 11.46
C GLN A 89 -8.03 0.39 10.75
N SER A 90 -8.04 -0.73 10.00
CA SER A 90 -9.25 -1.23 9.35
C SER A 90 -10.29 -1.67 10.39
N VAL A 91 -9.86 -2.40 11.42
CA VAL A 91 -10.73 -2.82 12.54
C VAL A 91 -11.28 -1.61 13.31
N ILE A 92 -10.44 -0.60 13.58
CA ILE A 92 -10.88 0.65 14.22
C ILE A 92 -11.91 1.37 13.34
N ASN A 93 -11.65 1.52 12.03
CA ASN A 93 -12.56 2.19 11.09
C ASN A 93 -13.94 1.52 11.05
N VAL A 94 -13.98 0.18 10.93
CA VAL A 94 -15.24 -0.59 10.91
C VAL A 94 -15.99 -0.44 12.24
N LYS A 95 -15.29 -0.53 13.38
CA LYS A 95 -15.91 -0.31 14.71
C LYS A 95 -16.42 1.12 14.89
N SER A 96 -15.78 2.10 14.26
CA SER A 96 -16.23 3.50 14.23
C SER A 96 -17.35 3.76 13.21
N GLY A 97 -17.85 2.73 12.53
CA GLY A 97 -18.98 2.83 11.59
C GLY A 97 -18.59 3.02 10.12
N GLY A 98 -17.29 3.10 9.79
CA GLY A 98 -16.79 3.18 8.43
C GLY A 98 -16.97 1.86 7.69
N ARG A 99 -17.86 1.85 6.68
CA ARG A 99 -18.14 0.65 5.86
C ARG A 99 -18.05 0.88 4.35
N GLY A 100 -17.88 2.14 3.94
CA GLY A 100 -17.81 2.52 2.52
C GLY A 100 -16.42 2.99 2.12
N ARG A 101 -16.18 3.05 0.80
CA ARG A 101 -14.91 3.52 0.21
C ARG A 101 -14.59 5.00 0.48
N LEU A 102 -15.54 5.77 1.00
CA LEU A 102 -15.33 7.15 1.44
C LEU A 102 -14.67 7.26 2.82
N SER A 103 -14.56 6.15 3.57
CA SER A 103 -13.96 6.13 4.91
C SER A 103 -12.45 5.83 4.92
N THR A 104 -11.86 5.62 3.73
CA THR A 104 -10.48 5.19 3.51
C THR A 104 -9.65 6.37 3.01
#